data_AF-T0JPT3-F1
#
_entry.id   AF-T0JPT3-F1
#
_cell.length_a   1.000
_cell.length_b   1.000
_cell.length_c   1.000
_cell.angle_alpha   90.00
_cell.angle_beta   90.00
_cell.angle_gamma   90.00
#
_symmetry.space_group_name_H-M   'P 1'
#
loop_
_entity.id
_entity.type
_entity.pdbx_description
1 polymer ?
#
loop_
_entity_poly.entity_id
_entity_poly.type
_entity_poly.pdbx_seq_one_letter_code
_entity_poly.pdbx_strand_id
1 'polypeptide(L)'
;MIFEYSKEVEGGTYDTHGLDCGISLRQHKQQYREIDGALRVQREWTKLVSNVEGYQGGLADDFCFISVTVPECLPDRLEIMSYANEYAFLYDDAMEKLNLKNDKDDHANEFLSTFGNGALNPNSVATARPEKQLQAKLLFDMMKIDRQRAITSMTAWARFVKLAANTRKAPPRTLEEYMPSRAIDAGELFWFGTITFGMAITIPDHEYELCMELARPLYIALGLVNDLYSWEKERDAAAEEGQDYVFNAIWVIMNERGIGVDDAKDVCREETMKVMSTYWNNVKAARNNESLSDDLRRYLEALLLSYSGNLVWSNV
;
A
#
# COMPACT_ATOMS: atom_id res chain seq x y z
N MET A 1 -2.89 18.12 -11.66
CA MET A 1 -2.01 17.12 -12.33
C MET A 1 -2.42 16.99 -13.80
N ILE A 2 -1.47 16.81 -14.72
CA ILE A 2 -1.76 16.45 -16.12
C ILE A 2 -1.85 14.92 -16.20
N PHE A 3 -2.88 14.38 -16.83
CA PHE A 3 -3.10 12.94 -16.98
C PHE A 3 -2.72 12.48 -18.39
N GLU A 4 -1.70 11.63 -18.50
CA GLU A 4 -1.16 11.15 -19.78
C GLU A 4 -1.41 9.65 -19.96
N TYR A 5 -1.28 8.87 -18.89
CA TYR A 5 -1.22 7.40 -18.96
C TYR A 5 -2.53 6.73 -18.57
N SER A 6 -3.49 7.47 -18.03
CA SER A 6 -4.81 6.96 -17.63
C SER A 6 -5.98 7.54 -18.42
N LYS A 7 -7.12 6.86 -18.32
CA LYS A 7 -8.44 7.37 -18.70
C LYS A 7 -9.32 7.45 -17.44
N GLU A 8 -10.24 8.40 -17.42
CA GLU A 8 -11.31 8.42 -16.43
C GLU A 8 -12.26 7.25 -16.71
N VAL A 9 -12.70 6.57 -15.66
CA VAL A 9 -13.72 5.52 -15.76
C VAL A 9 -15.09 6.19 -15.67
N GLU A 10 -16.03 5.74 -16.49
CA GLU A 10 -17.38 6.31 -16.52
C GLU A 10 -18.08 6.11 -15.16
N GLY A 11 -18.64 7.19 -14.61
CA GLY A 11 -19.39 7.11 -13.36
C GLY A 11 -20.59 6.16 -13.48
N GLY A 12 -20.85 5.40 -12.42
CA GLY A 12 -21.94 4.41 -12.37
C GLY A 12 -21.57 3.01 -12.86
N THR A 13 -20.35 2.80 -13.37
CA THR A 13 -19.82 1.45 -13.65
C THR A 13 -19.11 0.82 -12.44
N TYR A 14 -19.06 1.54 -11.32
CA TYR A 14 -18.46 1.12 -10.05
C TYR A 14 -19.23 1.78 -8.90
N ASP A 15 -19.21 1.15 -7.73
CA ASP A 15 -19.82 1.68 -6.50
C ASP A 15 -18.75 2.14 -5.51
N THR A 16 -19.01 3.28 -4.88
CA THR A 16 -18.13 3.96 -3.94
C THR A 16 -18.76 4.06 -2.55
N HIS A 17 -20.01 3.62 -2.38
CA HIS A 17 -20.81 3.76 -1.16
C HIS A 17 -20.83 5.20 -0.61
N GLY A 18 -20.69 6.21 -1.47
CA GLY A 18 -20.65 7.63 -1.08
C GLY A 18 -19.33 8.08 -0.45
N LEU A 19 -18.27 7.26 -0.50
CA LEU A 19 -16.96 7.56 0.08
C LEU A 19 -15.97 8.15 -0.93
N ASP A 20 -16.35 8.38 -2.18
CA ASP A 20 -15.42 8.84 -3.24
C ASP A 20 -14.80 10.23 -3.00
N CYS A 21 -15.35 11.02 -2.08
CA CYS A 21 -14.91 12.37 -1.75
C CYS A 21 -14.79 13.29 -3.00
N GLY A 22 -15.61 13.06 -4.03
CA GLY A 22 -15.57 13.80 -5.30
C GLY A 22 -14.34 13.50 -6.16
N ILE A 23 -13.67 12.36 -5.96
CA ILE A 23 -12.50 11.93 -6.72
C ILE A 23 -12.91 10.89 -7.76
N SER A 24 -12.84 11.25 -9.05
CA SER A 24 -13.10 10.31 -10.14
C SER A 24 -12.10 9.14 -10.15
N LEU A 25 -12.60 7.94 -10.45
CA LEU A 25 -11.76 6.78 -10.70
C LEU A 25 -11.03 6.96 -12.03
N ARG A 26 -9.74 6.63 -12.04
CA ARG A 26 -8.95 6.57 -13.27
C ARG A 26 -8.28 5.20 -13.38
N GLN A 27 -8.12 4.73 -14.60
CA GLN A 27 -7.51 3.44 -14.91
C GLN A 27 -6.37 3.64 -15.92
N HIS A 28 -5.23 3.02 -15.64
CA HIS A 28 -4.09 3.03 -16.55
C HIS A 28 -4.46 2.39 -17.91
N LYS A 29 -4.05 3.02 -19.01
CA LYS A 29 -4.40 2.59 -20.39
C LYS A 29 -3.79 1.24 -20.79
N GLN A 30 -2.79 0.77 -20.05
CA GLN A 30 -2.00 -0.43 -20.35
C GLN A 30 -2.04 -1.45 -19.20
N GLN A 31 -3.22 -1.73 -18.64
CA GLN A 31 -3.43 -2.71 -17.56
C GLN A 31 -2.80 -4.09 -17.85
N TYR A 32 -2.67 -4.49 -19.12
CA TYR A 32 -1.99 -5.73 -19.50
C TYR A 32 -0.57 -5.84 -18.91
N ARG A 33 0.15 -4.72 -18.71
CA ARG A 33 1.49 -4.72 -18.10
C ARG A 33 1.45 -5.08 -16.62
N GLU A 34 0.39 -4.69 -15.92
CA GLU A 34 0.19 -5.12 -14.55
C GLU A 34 -0.04 -6.62 -14.47
N ILE A 35 -0.91 -7.13 -15.34
CA ILE A 35 -1.18 -8.57 -15.47
C ILE A 35 0.11 -9.34 -15.74
N ASP A 36 0.93 -8.87 -16.70
CA ASP A 36 2.22 -9.49 -17.02
C ASP A 36 3.18 -9.52 -15.81
N GLY A 37 3.28 -8.41 -15.08
CA GLY A 37 4.14 -8.28 -13.90
C GLY A 37 3.71 -9.19 -12.75
N ALA A 38 2.42 -9.21 -12.43
CA ALA A 38 1.86 -10.06 -11.38
C ALA A 38 2.00 -11.55 -11.72
N LEU A 39 1.58 -11.98 -12.92
CA LEU A 39 1.70 -13.38 -13.34
C LEU A 39 3.16 -13.83 -13.46
N ARG A 40 4.09 -12.90 -13.75
CA ARG A 40 5.52 -13.20 -13.72
C ARG A 40 5.99 -13.56 -12.31
N VAL A 41 5.70 -12.73 -11.30
CA VAL A 41 6.15 -13.06 -9.93
C VAL A 41 5.45 -14.30 -9.39
N GLN A 42 4.16 -14.51 -9.65
CA GLN A 42 3.47 -15.73 -9.23
C GLN A 42 4.14 -17.00 -9.80
N ARG A 43 4.57 -16.97 -11.07
CA ARG A 43 5.33 -18.08 -11.69
C ARG A 43 6.71 -18.26 -11.09
N GLU A 44 7.41 -17.17 -10.77
CA GLU A 44 8.74 -17.24 -10.14
C GLU A 44 8.62 -17.72 -8.67
N TRP A 45 7.61 -17.27 -7.94
CA TRP A 45 7.25 -17.72 -6.59
C TRP A 45 6.89 -19.20 -6.55
N THR A 46 6.06 -19.67 -7.49
CA THR A 46 5.70 -21.10 -7.65
C THR A 46 6.92 -21.99 -7.83
N LYS A 47 7.94 -21.49 -8.53
CA LYS A 47 9.18 -22.25 -8.78
C LYS A 47 10.12 -22.29 -7.58
N LEU A 48 10.17 -21.20 -6.80
CA LEU A 48 11.22 -21.00 -5.80
C LEU A 48 10.74 -21.15 -4.36
N VAL A 49 9.50 -20.77 -4.06
CA VAL A 49 8.99 -20.65 -2.69
C VAL A 49 7.92 -21.70 -2.40
N SER A 50 6.75 -21.60 -3.04
CA SER A 50 5.62 -22.49 -2.83
C SER A 50 4.62 -22.39 -3.98
N ASN A 51 3.83 -23.44 -4.21
CA ASN A 51 2.85 -23.45 -5.30
C ASN A 51 1.77 -22.38 -5.10
N VAL A 52 1.52 -21.58 -6.14
CA VAL A 52 0.50 -20.53 -6.16
C VAL A 52 -0.31 -20.69 -7.45
N GLU A 53 -1.60 -20.97 -7.30
CA GLU A 53 -2.52 -21.18 -8.42
C GLU A 53 -3.78 -20.31 -8.23
N GLY A 54 -4.17 -19.57 -9.26
CA GLY A 54 -5.35 -18.69 -9.21
C GLY A 54 -5.26 -17.56 -8.20
N TYR A 55 -4.04 -17.10 -7.87
CA TYR A 55 -3.84 -16.05 -6.87
C TYR A 55 -4.28 -14.69 -7.40
N GLN A 56 -5.11 -14.01 -6.62
CA GLN A 56 -5.69 -12.71 -6.92
C GLN A 56 -5.22 -11.70 -5.87
N GLY A 57 -3.91 -11.44 -5.84
CA GLY A 57 -3.33 -10.40 -4.98
C GLY A 57 -3.75 -9.02 -5.45
N GLY A 58 -3.14 -8.51 -6.52
CA GLY A 58 -3.54 -7.27 -7.19
C GLY A 58 -4.36 -7.48 -8.46
N LEU A 59 -4.52 -8.72 -8.92
CA LEU A 59 -5.27 -9.05 -10.13
C LEU A 59 -6.78 -9.02 -9.90
N ALA A 60 -7.50 -8.45 -10.87
CA ALA A 60 -8.96 -8.45 -10.92
C ALA A 60 -9.42 -8.37 -12.39
N ASP A 61 -10.67 -8.78 -12.67
CA ASP A 61 -11.22 -8.82 -14.03
C ASP A 61 -11.29 -7.41 -14.64
N ASP A 62 -11.88 -6.45 -13.92
CA ASP A 62 -12.12 -5.10 -14.44
C ASP A 62 -11.08 -4.08 -13.97
N PHE A 63 -10.69 -4.13 -12.69
CA PHE A 63 -9.89 -3.08 -12.04
C PHE A 63 -8.69 -3.67 -11.31
N CYS A 64 -7.62 -4.04 -12.02
CA CYS A 64 -6.38 -4.47 -11.35
C CYS A 64 -5.81 -3.33 -10.47
N PHE A 65 -5.28 -3.70 -9.32
CA PHE A 65 -4.98 -2.80 -8.20
C PHE A 65 -4.08 -1.63 -8.58
N ILE A 66 -2.90 -1.88 -9.15
CA ILE A 66 -1.93 -0.82 -9.50
C ILE A 66 -2.47 0.07 -10.63
N SER A 67 -3.21 -0.51 -11.58
CA SER A 67 -3.80 0.22 -12.69
C SER A 67 -4.83 1.25 -12.25
N VAL A 68 -5.51 1.04 -11.12
CA VAL A 68 -6.48 2.00 -10.59
C VAL A 68 -5.95 2.84 -9.42
N THR A 69 -4.97 2.35 -8.67
CA THR A 69 -4.39 3.07 -7.53
C THR A 69 -3.17 3.92 -7.88
N VAL A 70 -2.45 3.59 -8.95
CA VAL A 70 -1.37 4.40 -9.54
C VAL A 70 -1.60 4.56 -11.04
N PRO A 71 -2.73 5.15 -11.46
CA PRO A 71 -3.15 5.16 -12.85
C PRO A 71 -2.24 6.01 -13.76
N GLU A 72 -1.42 6.89 -13.17
CA GLU A 72 -0.38 7.67 -13.86
C GLU A 72 1.04 7.09 -13.66
N CYS A 73 1.15 5.81 -13.32
CA CYS A 73 2.42 5.08 -13.37
C CYS A 73 3.04 5.22 -14.77
N LEU A 74 4.36 5.39 -14.84
CA LEU A 74 5.04 5.41 -16.13
C LEU A 74 4.89 4.03 -16.80
N PRO A 75 4.51 3.95 -18.09
CA PRO A 75 4.26 2.67 -18.76
C PRO A 75 5.42 1.67 -18.66
N ASP A 76 6.67 2.14 -18.76
CA ASP A 76 7.86 1.30 -18.67
C ASP A 76 8.23 0.89 -17.23
N ARG A 77 7.52 1.42 -16.22
CA ARG A 77 7.65 1.03 -14.81
C ARG A 77 6.47 0.18 -14.31
N LEU A 78 5.34 0.18 -15.02
CA LEU A 78 4.11 -0.48 -14.56
C LEU A 78 4.28 -1.98 -14.33
N GLU A 79 4.99 -2.69 -15.21
CA GLU A 79 5.21 -4.15 -15.05
C GLU A 79 6.02 -4.46 -13.78
N ILE A 80 7.15 -3.77 -13.56
CA ILE A 80 7.99 -4.02 -12.37
C ILE A 80 7.32 -3.55 -11.08
N MET A 81 6.50 -2.50 -11.14
CA MET A 81 5.71 -2.05 -10.00
C MET A 81 4.63 -3.06 -9.62
N SER A 82 3.98 -3.65 -10.62
CA SER A 82 2.97 -4.68 -10.40
C SER A 82 3.58 -5.98 -9.90
N TYR A 83 4.77 -6.35 -10.42
CA TYR A 83 5.58 -7.42 -9.85
C TYR A 83 5.88 -7.17 -8.36
N ALA A 84 6.31 -5.95 -7.99
CA ALA A 84 6.64 -5.60 -6.61
C ALA A 84 5.43 -5.68 -5.68
N ASN A 85 4.28 -5.18 -6.13
CA ASN A 85 3.03 -5.22 -5.38
C ASN A 85 2.53 -6.65 -5.17
N GLU A 86 2.53 -7.45 -6.23
CA GLU A 86 2.11 -8.86 -6.15
C GLU A 86 3.07 -9.69 -5.28
N TYR A 87 4.37 -9.40 -5.32
CA TYR A 87 5.35 -9.97 -4.37
C TYR A 87 4.99 -9.62 -2.93
N ALA A 88 4.60 -8.36 -2.66
CA ALA A 88 4.26 -7.91 -1.31
C ALA A 88 3.05 -8.67 -0.76
N PHE A 89 2.00 -8.87 -1.57
CA PHE A 89 0.84 -9.69 -1.22
C PHE A 89 1.23 -11.15 -0.93
N LEU A 90 2.00 -11.79 -1.82
CA LEU A 90 2.48 -13.16 -1.62
C LEU A 90 3.33 -13.31 -0.36
N TYR A 91 4.19 -12.32 -0.10
CA TYR A 91 5.07 -12.30 1.06
C TYR A 91 4.26 -12.16 2.36
N ASP A 92 3.27 -11.26 2.39
CA ASP A 92 2.43 -11.06 3.58
C ASP A 92 1.65 -12.35 3.93
N ASP A 93 0.96 -12.94 2.96
CA ASP A 93 0.23 -14.22 3.14
C ASP A 93 1.15 -15.36 3.60
N ALA A 94 2.36 -15.44 3.06
CA ALA A 94 3.32 -16.47 3.44
C ALA A 94 3.84 -16.24 4.86
N MET A 95 4.12 -15.00 5.24
CA MET A 95 4.61 -14.67 6.59
C MET A 95 3.54 -14.88 7.65
N GLU A 96 2.27 -14.62 7.33
CA GLU A 96 1.14 -14.94 8.21
C GLU A 96 1.02 -16.46 8.44
N LYS A 97 1.06 -17.26 7.36
CA LYS A 97 0.96 -18.73 7.44
C LYS A 97 2.11 -19.40 8.16
N LEU A 98 3.31 -18.84 8.09
CA LEU A 98 4.50 -19.42 8.71
C LEU A 98 4.62 -19.11 10.22
N ASN A 99 3.69 -18.37 10.82
CA ASN A 99 3.75 -17.92 12.22
C ASN A 99 5.08 -17.21 12.57
N LEU A 100 5.77 -16.65 11.57
CA LEU A 100 7.04 -15.93 11.72
C LEU A 100 6.84 -14.47 12.17
N LYS A 101 5.72 -14.16 12.86
CA LYS A 101 5.41 -12.81 13.36
C LYS A 101 6.54 -12.24 14.22
N ASN A 102 7.34 -13.10 14.87
CA ASN A 102 8.48 -12.72 15.71
C ASN A 102 9.80 -12.45 14.96
N ASP A 103 9.93 -12.80 13.67
CA ASP A 103 11.16 -12.66 12.87
C ASP A 103 11.15 -11.40 11.96
N LYS A 104 10.10 -10.56 12.00
CA LYS A 104 9.98 -9.37 11.14
C LYS A 104 11.10 -8.33 11.36
N ASP A 105 11.65 -8.24 12.57
CA ASP A 105 12.79 -7.36 12.88
C ASP A 105 14.09 -7.83 12.20
N ASP A 106 14.35 -9.14 12.18
CA ASP A 106 15.48 -9.73 11.45
C ASP A 106 15.30 -9.55 9.94
N HIS A 107 14.07 -9.72 9.43
CA HIS A 107 13.76 -9.48 8.01
C HIS A 107 13.98 -8.03 7.57
N ALA A 108 13.58 -7.04 8.37
CA ALA A 108 13.83 -5.64 8.04
C ALA A 108 15.33 -5.28 8.08
N ASN A 109 16.07 -5.81 9.06
CA ASN A 109 17.52 -5.61 9.16
C ASN A 109 18.25 -6.29 7.98
N GLU A 110 17.79 -7.47 7.55
CA GLU A 110 18.30 -8.17 6.37
C GLU A 110 17.93 -7.46 5.06
N PHE A 111 16.71 -6.91 4.94
CA PHE A 111 16.30 -6.02 3.85
C PHE A 111 17.30 -4.87 3.73
N LEU A 112 17.60 -4.20 4.84
CA LEU A 112 18.56 -3.10 4.89
C LEU A 112 19.98 -3.54 4.53
N SER A 113 20.38 -4.75 4.97
CA SER A 113 21.66 -5.35 4.60
C SER A 113 21.78 -5.58 3.09
N THR A 114 20.64 -5.75 2.40
CA THR A 114 20.55 -5.91 0.94
C THR A 114 20.83 -4.60 0.17
N PHE A 115 20.96 -3.45 0.84
CA PHE A 115 21.42 -2.20 0.23
C PHE A 115 22.91 -1.91 0.48
N GLY A 116 23.59 -2.74 1.26
CA GLY A 116 25.02 -2.60 1.51
C GLY A 116 25.87 -3.01 0.29
N ASN A 117 27.12 -2.52 0.22
CA ASN A 117 28.04 -2.75 -0.91
C ASN A 117 28.33 -4.24 -1.25
N GLY A 118 27.93 -5.20 -0.41
CA GLY A 118 28.08 -6.65 -0.63
C GLY A 118 26.79 -7.41 -0.97
N ALA A 119 25.63 -6.75 -0.96
CA ALA A 119 24.31 -7.37 -1.00
C ALA A 119 23.90 -8.02 -2.32
N LEU A 120 24.34 -7.41 -3.44
CA LEU A 120 24.11 -7.93 -4.78
C LEU A 120 25.24 -8.86 -5.23
N ASN A 121 26.06 -9.36 -4.29
CA ASN A 121 27.04 -10.39 -4.60
C ASN A 121 26.30 -11.68 -5.01
N PRO A 122 26.54 -12.22 -6.23
CA PRO A 122 25.85 -13.41 -6.71
C PRO A 122 25.94 -14.62 -5.74
N ASN A 123 27.06 -14.72 -5.01
CA ASN A 123 27.28 -15.83 -4.08
C ASN A 123 26.44 -15.71 -2.80
N SER A 124 26.14 -14.50 -2.31
CA SER A 124 25.30 -14.30 -1.12
C SER A 124 23.82 -14.45 -1.43
N VAL A 125 23.40 -14.06 -2.64
CA VAL A 125 22.01 -14.24 -3.11
C VAL A 125 21.69 -15.72 -3.30
N ALA A 126 22.60 -16.49 -3.91
CA ALA A 126 22.37 -17.92 -4.17
C ALA A 126 22.15 -18.78 -2.92
N THR A 127 22.67 -18.37 -1.76
CA THR A 127 22.49 -19.06 -0.48
C THR A 127 21.37 -18.49 0.38
N ALA A 128 20.69 -17.43 -0.08
CA ALA A 128 19.58 -16.82 0.64
C ALA A 128 18.29 -17.65 0.53
N ARG A 129 17.34 -17.43 1.45
CA ARG A 129 16.00 -18.03 1.35
C ARG A 129 15.32 -17.65 0.02
N PRO A 130 14.50 -18.52 -0.59
CA PRO A 130 14.03 -18.31 -1.95
C PRO A 130 13.24 -17.00 -2.17
N GLU A 131 12.42 -16.59 -1.20
CA GLU A 131 11.70 -15.32 -1.21
C GLU A 131 12.65 -14.12 -1.28
N LYS A 132 13.79 -14.21 -0.58
CA LYS A 132 14.83 -13.16 -0.60
C LYS A 132 15.56 -13.10 -1.93
N GLN A 133 15.67 -14.22 -2.66
CA GLN A 133 16.27 -14.22 -4.00
C GLN A 133 15.39 -13.43 -4.98
N LEU A 134 14.07 -13.59 -4.89
CA LEU A 134 13.10 -12.81 -5.66
C LEU A 134 13.16 -11.32 -5.31
N GLN A 135 13.29 -10.99 -4.03
CA GLN A 135 13.44 -9.63 -3.56
C GLN A 135 14.73 -8.95 -4.07
N ALA A 136 15.87 -9.65 -4.00
CA ALA A 136 17.15 -9.14 -4.50
C ALA A 136 17.10 -8.91 -6.03
N LYS A 137 16.46 -9.84 -6.76
CA LYS A 137 16.22 -9.70 -8.19
C LYS A 137 15.31 -8.50 -8.50
N LEU A 138 14.24 -8.30 -7.73
CA LEU A 138 13.35 -7.15 -7.87
C LEU A 138 14.13 -5.83 -7.70
N LEU A 139 14.91 -5.70 -6.63
CA LEU A 139 15.76 -4.53 -6.42
C LEU A 139 16.70 -4.29 -7.59
N PHE A 140 17.37 -5.34 -8.08
CA PHE A 140 18.30 -5.24 -9.21
C PHE A 140 17.60 -4.74 -10.48
N ASP A 141 16.41 -5.26 -10.79
CA ASP A 141 15.64 -4.84 -11.96
C ASP A 141 15.11 -3.40 -11.81
N MET A 142 14.66 -2.99 -10.62
CA MET A 142 14.31 -1.59 -10.33
C MET A 142 15.51 -0.65 -10.49
N MET A 143 16.70 -1.05 -10.02
CA MET A 143 17.91 -0.23 -10.10
C MET A 143 18.41 -0.03 -11.54
N LYS A 144 18.14 -0.97 -12.45
CA LYS A 144 18.43 -0.78 -13.88
C LYS A 144 17.57 0.30 -14.52
N ILE A 145 16.36 0.51 -14.01
CA ILE A 145 15.41 1.50 -14.52
C ILE A 145 15.70 2.87 -13.90
N ASP A 146 15.75 2.94 -12.56
CA ASP A 146 15.97 4.19 -11.82
C ASP A 146 16.63 3.88 -10.49
N ARG A 147 17.97 3.96 -10.46
CA ARG A 147 18.77 3.63 -9.27
C ARG A 147 18.38 4.46 -8.06
N GLN A 148 18.21 5.77 -8.22
CA GLN A 148 17.94 6.67 -7.10
C GLN A 148 16.61 6.31 -6.44
N ARG A 149 15.55 6.21 -7.25
CA ARG A 149 14.21 5.92 -6.71
C ARG A 149 14.07 4.47 -6.27
N ALA A 150 14.75 3.52 -6.90
CA ALA A 150 14.80 2.14 -6.41
C ALA A 150 15.33 2.06 -4.98
N ILE A 151 16.40 2.80 -4.67
CA ILE A 151 16.97 2.87 -3.31
C ILE A 151 15.96 3.51 -2.34
N THR A 152 15.33 4.62 -2.73
CA THR A 152 14.29 5.28 -1.91
C THR A 152 13.15 4.32 -1.59
N SER A 153 12.57 3.66 -2.59
CA SER A 153 11.41 2.77 -2.43
C SER A 153 11.73 1.57 -1.55
N MET A 154 12.88 0.95 -1.78
CA MET A 154 13.24 -0.26 -1.06
C MET A 154 13.71 0.05 0.38
N THR A 155 14.27 1.24 0.62
CA THR A 155 14.51 1.76 1.99
C THR A 155 13.18 2.01 2.71
N ALA A 156 12.21 2.61 2.04
CA ALA A 156 10.89 2.87 2.61
C ALA A 156 10.15 1.56 2.94
N TRP A 157 10.23 0.55 2.06
CA TRP A 157 9.70 -0.78 2.32
C TRP A 157 10.36 -1.46 3.51
N ALA A 158 11.70 -1.44 3.61
CA ALA A 158 12.39 -2.01 4.76
C ALA A 158 11.95 -1.37 6.10
N ARG A 159 11.77 -0.04 6.10
CA ARG A 159 11.23 0.69 7.26
C ARG A 159 9.78 0.30 7.55
N PHE A 160 8.94 0.14 6.52
CA PHE A 160 7.56 -0.34 6.68
C PHE A 160 7.51 -1.69 7.40
N VAL A 161 8.24 -2.70 6.91
CA VAL A 161 8.24 -4.05 7.51
C VAL A 161 8.57 -4.00 9.00
N LYS A 162 9.58 -3.19 9.37
CA LYS A 162 9.99 -2.99 10.76
C LYS A 162 8.90 -2.34 11.61
N LEU A 163 8.27 -1.28 11.10
CA LEU A 163 7.26 -0.54 11.86
C LEU A 163 5.96 -1.35 11.98
N ALA A 164 5.50 -1.99 10.90
CA ALA A 164 4.30 -2.83 10.87
C ALA A 164 4.40 -4.06 11.81
N ALA A 165 5.60 -4.56 12.09
CA ALA A 165 5.80 -5.60 13.11
C ALA A 165 5.38 -5.16 14.52
N ASN A 166 5.31 -3.85 14.77
CA ASN A 166 5.05 -3.27 16.09
C ASN A 166 3.62 -2.73 16.26
N THR A 167 2.85 -2.57 15.18
CA THR A 167 1.52 -1.92 15.20
C THR A 167 0.46 -2.78 15.91
N ARG A 168 0.52 -4.11 15.77
CA ARG A 168 -0.47 -5.07 16.29
C ARG A 168 -0.06 -5.72 17.62
N LYS A 169 0.76 -5.07 18.44
CA LYS A 169 1.28 -5.66 19.70
C LYS A 169 0.30 -5.64 20.86
N ALA A 170 -0.67 -4.73 20.83
CA ALA A 170 -1.68 -4.58 21.87
C ALA A 170 -2.98 -4.07 21.26
N PRO A 171 -4.15 -4.42 21.84
CA PRO A 171 -5.43 -3.90 21.40
C PRO A 171 -5.48 -2.37 21.61
N PRO A 172 -5.81 -1.59 20.56
CA PRO A 172 -6.05 -0.16 20.69
C PRO A 172 -7.35 0.08 21.48
N ARG A 173 -7.39 1.17 22.28
CA ARG A 173 -8.57 1.49 23.10
C ARG A 173 -9.49 2.52 22.48
N THR A 174 -8.94 3.42 21.69
CA THR A 174 -9.67 4.49 21.03
C THR A 174 -9.31 4.56 19.55
N LEU A 175 -10.23 5.08 18.74
CA LEU A 175 -9.98 5.30 17.32
C LEU A 175 -8.81 6.28 17.10
N GLU A 176 -8.66 7.27 17.97
CA GLU A 176 -7.55 8.23 17.93
C GLU A 176 -6.17 7.55 18.12
N GLU A 177 -6.08 6.60 19.05
CA GLU A 177 -4.85 5.80 19.25
C GLU A 177 -4.60 4.82 18.09
N TYR A 178 -5.68 4.31 17.48
CA TYR A 178 -5.62 3.34 16.40
C TYR A 178 -5.10 3.94 15.08
N MET A 179 -5.62 5.11 14.67
CA MET A 179 -5.41 5.67 13.33
C MET A 179 -3.91 5.84 12.94
N PRO A 180 -3.02 6.38 13.79
CA PRO A 180 -1.60 6.51 13.45
C PRO A 180 -0.92 5.14 13.22
N SER A 181 -1.23 4.16 14.08
CA SER A 181 -0.71 2.79 13.93
C SER A 181 -1.27 2.12 12.68
N ARG A 182 -2.55 2.39 12.36
CA ARG A 182 -3.20 1.84 11.18
C ARG A 182 -2.65 2.41 9.88
N ALA A 183 -2.30 3.71 9.83
CA ALA A 183 -1.66 4.28 8.65
C ALA A 183 -0.32 3.58 8.31
N ILE A 184 0.46 3.24 9.34
CA ILE A 184 1.70 2.47 9.19
C ILE A 184 1.36 1.04 8.71
N ASP A 185 0.43 0.36 9.39
CA ASP A 185 0.04 -1.02 9.10
C ASP A 185 -0.56 -1.20 7.70
N ALA A 186 -1.31 -0.20 7.23
CA ALA A 186 -1.88 -0.13 5.87
C ALA A 186 -0.84 0.17 4.78
N GLY A 187 0.45 0.32 5.14
CA GLY A 187 1.52 0.40 4.16
C GLY A 187 1.97 1.81 3.77
N GLU A 188 1.81 2.84 4.63
CA GLU A 188 2.23 4.23 4.35
C GLU A 188 3.60 4.32 3.62
N LEU A 189 4.65 3.72 4.19
CA LEU A 189 5.99 3.81 3.62
C LEU A 189 6.19 2.90 2.39
N PHE A 190 5.50 1.75 2.33
CA PHE A 190 5.50 0.91 1.13
C PHE A 190 4.89 1.65 -0.04
N TRP A 191 3.77 2.34 0.19
CA TRP A 191 3.06 3.09 -0.82
C TRP A 191 3.81 4.37 -1.24
N PHE A 192 4.47 5.04 -0.29
CA PHE A 192 5.41 6.14 -0.61
C PHE A 192 6.48 5.68 -1.61
N GLY A 193 7.10 4.53 -1.34
CA GLY A 193 8.06 3.93 -2.26
C GLY A 193 7.45 3.59 -3.63
N THR A 194 6.22 3.09 -3.62
CA THR A 194 5.49 2.69 -4.83
C THR A 194 5.21 3.87 -5.75
N ILE A 195 4.59 4.93 -5.23
CA ILE A 195 4.26 6.14 -6.01
C ILE A 195 5.54 6.82 -6.49
N THR A 196 6.54 6.98 -5.61
CA THR A 196 7.78 7.70 -5.97
C THR A 196 8.52 7.00 -7.11
N PHE A 197 8.66 5.68 -7.08
CA PHE A 197 9.25 4.95 -8.19
C PHE A 197 8.34 4.94 -9.41
N GLY A 198 7.07 4.56 -9.27
CA GLY A 198 6.15 4.39 -10.39
C GLY A 198 5.96 5.64 -11.23
N MET A 199 5.89 6.82 -10.59
CA MET A 199 5.63 8.10 -11.25
C MET A 199 6.89 8.96 -11.44
N ALA A 200 8.07 8.41 -11.14
CA ALA A 200 9.34 9.12 -11.15
C ALA A 200 9.30 10.45 -10.36
N ILE A 201 8.79 10.39 -9.13
CA ILE A 201 8.72 11.52 -8.19
C ILE A 201 9.92 11.44 -7.24
N THR A 202 10.60 12.56 -7.01
CA THR A 202 11.65 12.70 -6.00
C THR A 202 11.26 13.77 -5.00
N ILE A 203 10.95 13.37 -3.78
CA ILE A 203 10.75 14.29 -2.68
C ILE A 203 12.12 14.70 -2.14
N PRO A 204 12.47 16.01 -2.12
CA PRO A 204 13.70 16.48 -1.49
C PRO A 204 13.76 16.11 -0.01
N ASP A 205 14.95 15.78 0.50
CA ASP A 205 15.12 15.35 1.90
C ASP A 205 14.55 16.36 2.92
N HIS A 206 14.66 17.66 2.64
CA HIS A 206 14.13 18.72 3.51
C HIS A 206 12.60 18.84 3.47
N GLU A 207 11.95 18.27 2.45
CA GLU A 207 10.49 18.20 2.34
C GLU A 207 9.91 16.87 2.82
N TYR A 208 10.75 15.85 3.09
CA TYR A 208 10.27 14.51 3.39
C TYR A 208 9.31 14.48 4.60
N GLU A 209 9.69 15.08 5.73
CA GLU A 209 8.83 15.08 6.93
C GLU A 209 7.51 15.82 6.68
N LEU A 210 7.57 16.96 5.98
CA LEU A 210 6.39 17.71 5.58
C LEU A 210 5.50 16.90 4.62
N CYS A 211 6.10 16.18 3.67
CA CYS A 211 5.41 15.29 2.76
C CYS A 211 4.62 14.23 3.53
N MET A 212 5.26 13.55 4.49
CA MET A 212 4.61 12.53 5.30
C MET A 212 3.51 13.14 6.19
N GLU A 213 3.72 14.32 6.76
CA GLU A 213 2.70 15.04 7.54
C GLU A 213 1.47 15.38 6.70
N LEU A 214 1.68 15.96 5.51
CA LEU A 214 0.59 16.34 4.61
C LEU A 214 -0.16 15.11 4.05
N ALA A 215 0.56 14.01 3.82
CA ALA A 215 0.03 12.76 3.28
C ALA A 215 -0.75 11.90 4.29
N ARG A 216 -0.39 11.96 5.58
CA ARG A 216 -0.90 11.08 6.63
C ARG A 216 -2.43 10.95 6.69
N PRO A 217 -3.24 12.03 6.57
CA PRO A 217 -4.70 11.89 6.62
C PRO A 217 -5.26 10.96 5.54
N LEU A 218 -4.64 10.90 4.36
CA LEU A 218 -5.07 9.99 3.30
C LEU A 218 -4.66 8.54 3.57
N TYR A 219 -3.49 8.30 4.18
CA TYR A 219 -3.11 6.95 4.61
C TYR A 219 -4.04 6.40 5.69
N ILE A 220 -4.47 7.26 6.61
CA ILE A 220 -5.51 6.91 7.58
C ILE A 220 -6.80 6.54 6.84
N ALA A 221 -7.24 7.37 5.87
CA ALA A 221 -8.44 7.10 5.09
C ALA A 221 -8.39 5.76 4.34
N LEU A 222 -7.25 5.43 3.71
CA LEU A 222 -7.03 4.14 3.05
C LEU A 222 -7.20 2.96 4.03
N GLY A 223 -6.61 3.08 5.23
CA GLY A 223 -6.75 2.07 6.27
C GLY A 223 -8.20 1.90 6.75
N LEU A 224 -8.91 2.99 7.02
CA LEU A 224 -10.31 2.94 7.47
C LEU A 224 -11.27 2.38 6.41
N VAL A 225 -11.05 2.72 5.13
CA VAL A 225 -11.81 2.14 4.02
C VAL A 225 -11.55 0.65 3.90
N ASN A 226 -10.28 0.22 4.02
CA ASN A 226 -9.95 -1.19 4.03
C ASN A 226 -10.66 -1.91 5.19
N ASP A 227 -10.59 -1.36 6.41
CA ASP A 227 -11.23 -1.93 7.60
C ASP A 227 -12.76 -2.09 7.43
N LEU A 228 -13.41 -1.14 6.74
CA LEU A 228 -14.85 -1.19 6.45
C LEU A 228 -15.22 -2.39 5.57
N TYR A 229 -14.42 -2.68 4.54
CA TYR A 229 -14.68 -3.76 3.58
C TYR A 229 -14.14 -5.11 4.04
N SER A 230 -13.04 -5.12 4.82
CA SER A 230 -12.42 -6.34 5.32
C SER A 230 -12.99 -6.82 6.64
N TRP A 231 -13.87 -6.04 7.30
CA TRP A 231 -14.36 -6.32 8.65
C TRP A 231 -14.85 -7.76 8.85
N GLU A 232 -15.77 -8.24 8.02
CA GLU A 232 -16.33 -9.59 8.14
C GLU A 232 -15.23 -10.65 8.05
N LYS A 233 -14.35 -10.52 7.05
CA LYS A 233 -13.22 -11.43 6.82
C LYS A 233 -12.27 -11.45 8.01
N GLU A 234 -11.87 -10.28 8.51
CA GLU A 234 -10.90 -10.15 9.61
C GLU A 234 -11.48 -10.59 10.95
N ARG A 235 -12.77 -10.31 11.20
CA ARG A 235 -13.49 -10.80 12.37
C ARG A 235 -13.52 -12.33 12.40
N ASP A 236 -13.86 -12.95 11.27
CA ASP A 236 -13.98 -14.40 11.18
C ASP A 236 -12.60 -15.07 11.32
N ALA A 237 -11.56 -14.51 10.68
CA ALA A 237 -10.18 -14.97 10.86
C ALA A 237 -9.70 -14.86 12.32
N ALA A 238 -9.96 -13.73 12.98
CA ALA A 238 -9.61 -13.54 14.39
C ALA A 238 -10.32 -14.54 15.30
N ALA A 239 -11.59 -14.86 15.01
CA ALA A 239 -12.34 -15.88 15.74
C ALA A 239 -11.78 -17.29 15.54
N GLU A 240 -11.40 -17.65 14.31
CA GLU A 240 -10.75 -18.94 13.99
C GLU A 240 -9.39 -19.09 14.69
N GLU A 241 -8.62 -18.01 14.78
CA GLU A 241 -7.34 -17.97 15.49
C GLU A 241 -7.47 -17.85 17.02
N GLY A 242 -8.68 -17.66 17.54
CA GLY A 242 -8.93 -17.49 18.98
C GLY A 242 -8.33 -16.20 19.55
N GLN A 243 -8.21 -15.15 18.74
CA GLN A 243 -7.72 -13.84 19.17
C GLN A 243 -8.75 -13.14 20.07
N ASP A 244 -8.27 -12.34 21.02
CA ASP A 244 -9.07 -11.58 21.98
C ASP A 244 -9.51 -10.20 21.47
N TYR A 245 -8.97 -9.77 20.33
CA TYR A 245 -9.36 -8.55 19.63
C TYR A 245 -9.17 -8.69 18.11
N VAL A 246 -9.76 -7.76 17.35
CA VAL A 246 -9.54 -7.62 15.91
C VAL A 246 -8.84 -6.29 15.67
N PHE A 247 -7.71 -6.28 14.95
CA PHE A 247 -6.98 -5.04 14.63
C PHE A 247 -7.66 -4.26 13.49
N ASN A 248 -8.88 -3.81 13.75
CA ASN A 248 -9.77 -3.19 12.77
C ASN A 248 -10.55 -2.05 13.44
N ALA A 249 -10.72 -0.91 12.75
CA ALA A 249 -11.43 0.26 13.26
C ALA A 249 -12.84 -0.06 13.79
N ILE A 250 -13.58 -0.99 13.15
CA ILE A 250 -14.94 -1.35 13.56
C ILE A 250 -14.93 -1.95 14.97
N TRP A 251 -14.01 -2.88 15.25
CA TRP A 251 -13.84 -3.44 16.59
C TRP A 251 -13.47 -2.35 17.60
N VAL A 252 -12.51 -1.48 17.26
CA VAL A 252 -12.07 -0.40 18.15
C VAL A 252 -13.23 0.52 18.50
N ILE A 253 -14.02 0.95 17.52
CA ILE A 253 -15.16 1.85 17.70
C ILE A 253 -16.25 1.20 18.56
N MET A 254 -16.57 -0.07 18.31
CA MET A 254 -17.55 -0.82 19.11
C MET A 254 -17.15 -0.83 20.59
N ASN A 255 -15.87 -1.07 20.88
CA ASN A 255 -15.36 -1.13 22.26
C ASN A 255 -15.21 0.25 22.90
N GLU A 256 -14.74 1.25 22.16
CA GLU A 256 -14.58 2.62 22.63
C GLU A 256 -15.94 3.25 23.00
N ARG A 257 -16.98 3.00 22.19
CA ARG A 257 -18.27 3.69 22.30
C ARG A 257 -19.39 2.83 22.87
N GLY A 258 -19.21 1.52 22.98
CA GLY A 258 -20.23 0.58 23.44
C GLY A 258 -21.43 0.46 22.49
N ILE A 259 -21.17 0.49 21.18
CA ILE A 259 -22.20 0.49 20.12
C ILE A 259 -22.17 -0.79 19.28
N GLY A 260 -23.24 -1.01 18.49
CA GLY A 260 -23.34 -2.14 17.57
C GLY A 260 -22.45 -2.00 16.34
N VAL A 261 -22.33 -3.09 15.58
CA VAL A 261 -21.49 -3.15 14.36
C VAL A 261 -21.93 -2.16 13.28
N ASP A 262 -23.24 -2.01 13.05
CA ASP A 262 -23.76 -1.13 12.01
C ASP A 262 -23.46 0.34 12.35
N ASP A 263 -23.75 0.75 13.59
CA ASP A 263 -23.40 2.09 14.09
C ASP A 263 -21.89 2.34 14.05
N ALA A 264 -21.07 1.31 14.34
CA ALA A 264 -19.62 1.43 14.27
C ALA A 264 -19.11 1.59 12.83
N LYS A 265 -19.74 0.93 11.85
CA LYS A 265 -19.46 1.15 10.42
C LYS A 265 -19.82 2.57 10.00
N ASP A 266 -20.95 3.11 10.46
CA ASP A 266 -21.33 4.49 10.17
C ASP A 266 -20.35 5.51 10.77
N VAL A 267 -19.92 5.31 12.01
CA VAL A 267 -18.86 6.12 12.63
C VAL A 267 -17.55 6.04 11.83
N CYS A 268 -17.17 4.85 11.34
CA CYS A 268 -15.96 4.68 10.55
C CYS A 268 -16.05 5.42 9.20
N ARG A 269 -17.22 5.40 8.55
CA ARG A 269 -17.48 6.20 7.34
C ARG A 269 -17.37 7.70 7.63
N GLU A 270 -17.97 8.18 8.71
CA GLU A 270 -17.89 9.58 9.12
C GLU A 270 -16.44 10.03 9.38
N GLU A 271 -15.66 9.23 10.11
CA GLU A 271 -14.25 9.56 10.38
C GLU A 271 -13.43 9.52 9.10
N THR A 272 -13.67 8.55 8.19
CA THR A 272 -13.06 8.51 6.85
C THR A 272 -13.30 9.81 6.09
N MET A 273 -14.54 10.32 6.05
CA MET A 273 -14.87 11.57 5.36
C MET A 273 -14.19 12.78 6.02
N LYS A 274 -14.07 12.79 7.35
CA LYS A 274 -13.39 13.85 8.11
C LYS A 274 -11.88 13.91 7.82
N VAL A 275 -11.20 12.76 7.81
CA VAL A 275 -9.76 12.72 7.47
C VAL A 275 -9.53 13.05 6.00
N MET A 276 -10.42 12.63 5.09
CA MET A 276 -10.37 13.01 3.68
C MET A 276 -10.59 14.51 3.46
N SER A 277 -11.49 15.14 4.22
CA SER A 277 -11.66 16.59 4.19
C SER A 277 -10.37 17.31 4.63
N THR A 278 -9.69 16.81 5.66
CA THR A 278 -8.39 17.33 6.09
C THR A 278 -7.36 17.20 4.96
N TYR A 279 -7.30 16.03 4.32
CA TYR A 279 -6.39 15.81 3.21
C TYR A 279 -6.64 16.73 2.02
N TRP A 280 -7.91 16.93 1.65
CA TRP A 280 -8.28 17.84 0.57
C TRP A 280 -7.83 19.27 0.84
N ASN A 281 -7.89 19.73 2.10
CA ASN A 281 -7.38 21.04 2.48
C ASN A 281 -5.85 21.10 2.33
N ASN A 282 -5.13 20.04 2.70
CA ASN A 282 -3.68 19.94 2.49
C ASN A 282 -3.33 20.03 0.99
N VAL A 283 -4.01 19.28 0.13
CA VAL A 283 -3.80 19.33 -1.34
C VAL A 283 -4.08 20.73 -1.88
N LYS A 284 -5.19 21.37 -1.50
CA LYS A 284 -5.55 22.72 -1.94
C LYS A 284 -4.52 23.76 -1.50
N ALA A 285 -4.03 23.67 -0.26
CA ALA A 285 -2.97 24.54 0.24
C ALA A 285 -1.65 24.33 -0.50
N ALA A 286 -1.27 23.06 -0.73
CA ALA A 286 -0.03 22.70 -1.41
C ALA A 286 -0.01 23.14 -2.88
N ARG A 287 -1.15 23.07 -3.60
CA ARG A 287 -1.26 23.47 -5.02
C ARG A 287 -0.79 24.91 -5.28
N ASN A 288 -1.06 25.82 -4.35
CA ASN A 288 -0.73 27.24 -4.48
C ASN A 288 0.54 27.65 -3.71
N ASN A 289 1.20 26.71 -3.03
CA ASN A 289 2.40 27.01 -2.28
C ASN A 289 3.65 26.83 -3.16
N GLU A 290 4.17 27.93 -3.69
CA GLU A 290 5.38 27.96 -4.53
C GLU A 290 6.65 27.51 -3.80
N SER A 291 6.65 27.47 -2.46
CA SER A 291 7.80 26.99 -1.69
C SER A 291 7.97 25.47 -1.74
N LEU A 292 6.92 24.73 -2.15
CA LEU A 292 6.97 23.27 -2.27
C LEU A 292 7.54 22.86 -3.63
N SER A 293 8.18 21.70 -3.71
CA SER A 293 8.56 21.12 -4.99
C SER A 293 7.35 20.70 -5.82
N ASP A 294 7.51 20.70 -7.14
CA ASP A 294 6.51 20.15 -8.07
C ASP A 294 6.23 18.67 -7.78
N ASP A 295 7.26 17.93 -7.41
CA ASP A 295 7.18 16.50 -7.12
C ASP A 295 6.38 16.23 -5.83
N LEU A 296 6.52 17.05 -4.79
CA LEU A 296 5.65 16.98 -3.61
C LEU A 296 4.18 17.29 -3.96
N ARG A 297 3.91 18.34 -4.75
CA ARG A 297 2.55 18.63 -5.21
C ARG A 297 1.95 17.48 -6.02
N ARG A 298 2.74 16.89 -6.93
CA ARG A 298 2.35 15.73 -7.74
C ARG A 298 2.10 14.49 -6.88
N TYR A 299 2.91 14.28 -5.84
CA TYR A 299 2.75 13.16 -4.91
C TYR A 299 1.41 13.22 -4.17
N LEU A 300 1.04 14.39 -3.66
CA LEU A 300 -0.25 14.57 -2.97
C LEU A 300 -1.45 14.37 -3.93
N GLU A 301 -1.33 14.79 -5.18
CA GLU A 301 -2.37 14.54 -6.19
C GLU A 301 -2.45 13.04 -6.55
N ALA A 302 -1.33 12.34 -6.65
CA ALA A 302 -1.29 10.91 -6.95
C ALA A 302 -1.99 10.08 -5.86
N LEU A 303 -1.83 10.47 -4.60
CA LEU A 303 -2.47 9.83 -3.46
C LEU A 303 -4.01 9.92 -3.50
N LEU A 304 -4.59 11.01 -4.02
CA LEU A 304 -6.05 11.07 -4.27
C LEU A 304 -6.50 9.96 -5.23
N LEU A 305 -5.72 9.71 -6.28
CA LEU A 305 -6.01 8.63 -7.24
C LEU A 305 -5.87 7.26 -6.57
N SER A 306 -4.87 7.09 -5.70
CA SER A 306 -4.73 5.86 -4.89
C SER A 306 -5.94 5.60 -4.01
N TYR A 307 -6.51 6.64 -3.40
CA TYR A 307 -7.72 6.50 -2.59
C TYR A 307 -8.93 6.03 -3.42
N SER A 308 -9.20 6.68 -4.55
CA SER A 308 -10.31 6.28 -5.44
C SER A 308 -10.13 4.87 -6.00
N GLY A 309 -8.91 4.54 -6.43
CA GLY A 309 -8.57 3.19 -6.89
C GLY A 309 -8.76 2.12 -5.80
N ASN A 310 -8.29 2.39 -4.58
CA ASN A 310 -8.41 1.47 -3.46
C ASN A 310 -9.87 1.26 -3.06
N LEU A 311 -10.65 2.34 -3.02
CA LEU A 311 -12.08 2.31 -2.71
C LEU A 311 -12.83 1.36 -3.65
N VAL A 312 -12.56 1.44 -4.96
CA VAL A 312 -13.22 0.59 -5.95
C VAL A 312 -12.67 -0.83 -5.93
N TRP A 313 -11.36 -1.01 -5.81
CA TRP A 313 -10.73 -2.33 -5.77
C TRP A 313 -11.13 -3.13 -4.52
N SER A 314 -11.20 -2.49 -3.34
CA SER A 314 -11.62 -3.14 -2.09
C SER A 314 -13.11 -3.47 -2.02
N ASN A 315 -13.93 -2.90 -2.91
CA ASN A 315 -15.37 -3.16 -2.97
C ASN A 315 -15.74 -4.41 -3.79
N VAL A 316 -14.75 -5.07 -4.41
CA VAL A 316 -14.92 -6.28 -5.22
C VAL A 316 -14.55 -7.50 -4.39
#